data_AF-A0A0F9AWW8-F1
#
_entry.id   AF-A0A0F9AWW8-F1
#
_cell.length_a   1.000
_cell.length_b   1.000
_cell.length_c   1.000
_cell.angle_alpha   90.00
_cell.angle_beta   90.00
_cell.angle_gamma   90.00
#
_symmetry.space_group_name_H-M   'P 1'
#
loop_
_entity.id
_entity.type
_entity.pdbx_description
1 polymer ?
#
loop_
_entity_poly.entity_id
_entity_poly.type
_entity_poly.pdbx_seq_one_letter_code
_entity_poly.pdbx_strand_id
1 'polypeptide(L)'
;MAEIIGRPNVNLDLTFRINEAEARALEDLAGYGDDNFIKAFYEKLGKCYMEKHEAGLRSFLCSVRKFLPSYLAALDEARKAFLSLPGRVGLYKGPETKP
;
A
#
# COMPACT_ATOMS: atom_id res chain seq x y z
N MET A 1 6.34 -15.11 48.43
CA MET A 1 5.07 -15.39 47.72
C MET A 1 5.28 -14.98 46.27
N ALA A 2 4.97 -15.84 45.31
CA ALA A 2 5.01 -15.46 43.90
C ALA A 2 3.72 -14.70 43.56
N GLU A 3 3.85 -13.58 42.86
CA GLU A 3 2.73 -12.79 42.34
C GLU A 3 2.66 -13.03 40.83
N ILE A 4 1.50 -13.47 40.34
CA ILE A 4 1.25 -13.69 38.91
C ILE A 4 0.27 -12.62 38.46
N ILE A 5 0.72 -11.73 37.58
CA ILE A 5 -0.11 -10.67 36.99
C ILE A 5 -0.47 -11.10 35.56
N GLY A 6 -1.69 -11.59 35.38
CA GLY A 6 -2.24 -11.89 34.05
C GLY A 6 -2.64 -10.63 33.29
N ARG A 7 -2.20 -10.47 32.04
CA ARG A 7 -2.62 -9.41 31.13
C ARG A 7 -3.21 -10.03 29.85
N PRO A 8 -4.52 -10.32 29.81
CA PRO A 8 -5.14 -10.86 28.61
C PRO A 8 -5.09 -9.82 27.48
N ASN A 9 -4.83 -10.29 26.26
CA ASN A 9 -4.76 -9.46 25.05
C ASN A 9 -5.65 -10.09 23.95
N VAL A 10 -6.40 -9.26 23.23
CA VAL A 10 -7.16 -9.64 22.04
C VAL A 10 -6.66 -8.80 20.88
N ASN A 11 -6.16 -9.46 19.83
CA ASN A 11 -5.68 -8.82 18.60
C ASN A 11 -6.51 -9.31 17.40
N LEU A 12 -6.78 -8.40 16.46
CA LEU A 12 -7.40 -8.70 15.18
C LEU A 12 -6.47 -8.23 14.06
N ASP A 13 -6.05 -9.17 13.23
CA ASP A 13 -5.24 -8.90 12.04
C ASP A 13 -6.07 -9.13 10.77
N LEU A 14 -6.13 -8.13 9.91
CA LEU A 14 -6.81 -8.20 8.62
C LEU A 14 -5.81 -7.96 7.50
N THR A 15 -5.81 -8.85 6.51
CA THR A 15 -5.04 -8.69 5.28
C THR A 15 -5.98 -8.44 4.12
N PHE A 16 -5.81 -7.31 3.43
CA PHE A 16 -6.50 -7.03 2.18
C PHE A 16 -5.48 -6.87 1.05
N ARG A 17 -5.87 -7.27 -0.15
CA ARG A 17 -5.05 -7.14 -1.36
C ARG A 17 -5.54 -5.95 -2.15
N ILE A 18 -4.60 -5.15 -2.63
CA ILE A 18 -4.85 -4.02 -3.51
C ILE A 18 -4.01 -4.16 -4.77
N ASN A 19 -4.51 -3.61 -5.87
CA ASN A 19 -3.75 -3.50 -7.12
C ASN A 19 -2.87 -2.22 -7.13
N GLU A 20 -2.07 -2.04 -8.18
CA GLU A 20 -1.19 -0.88 -8.32
C GLU A 20 -1.96 0.45 -8.29
N ALA A 21 -3.09 0.55 -8.99
CA ALA A 21 -3.85 1.79 -9.08
C ALA A 21 -4.42 2.20 -7.70
N GLU A 22 -4.94 1.24 -6.96
CA GLU A 22 -5.40 1.43 -5.58
C GLU A 22 -4.24 1.80 -4.63
N ALA A 23 -3.08 1.15 -4.79
CA ALA A 23 -1.89 1.46 -4.01
C ALA A 23 -1.40 2.90 -4.26
N ARG A 24 -1.36 3.36 -5.51
CA ARG A 24 -0.99 4.74 -5.83
C ARG A 24 -2.00 5.74 -5.27
N ALA A 25 -3.30 5.46 -5.40
CA ALA A 25 -4.32 6.30 -4.79
C ALA A 25 -4.17 6.40 -3.26
N LEU A 26 -3.80 5.28 -2.62
CA LEU A 26 -3.56 5.23 -1.18
C LEU A 26 -2.28 5.99 -0.78
N GLU A 27 -1.23 5.93 -1.60
CA GLU A 27 -0.01 6.73 -1.42
C GLU A 27 -0.32 8.23 -1.48
N ASP A 28 -1.05 8.68 -2.50
CA ASP A 28 -1.42 10.09 -2.67
C ASP A 28 -2.28 10.59 -1.49
N LEU A 29 -3.27 9.79 -1.09
CA LEU A 29 -4.14 10.11 0.04
C LEU A 29 -3.34 10.23 1.34
N ALA A 30 -2.43 9.27 1.60
CA ALA A 30 -1.60 9.30 2.79
C ALA A 30 -0.55 10.43 2.73
N GLY A 31 -0.07 10.78 1.53
CA GLY A 31 0.88 11.85 1.26
C GLY A 31 0.36 13.25 1.59
N TYR A 32 -0.95 13.45 1.61
CA TYR A 32 -1.59 14.71 2.04
C TYR A 32 -1.24 15.10 3.50
N GLY A 33 -0.85 14.12 4.32
CA GLY A 33 -0.55 14.29 5.74
C GLY A 33 -1.78 14.02 6.61
N ASP A 34 -1.58 13.35 7.75
CA ASP A 34 -2.67 12.92 8.62
C ASP A 34 -3.41 14.10 9.27
N ASP A 35 -2.70 15.12 9.76
CA ASP A 35 -3.34 16.31 10.35
C ASP A 35 -4.19 17.07 9.34
N ASN A 36 -3.64 17.32 8.15
CA ASN A 36 -4.36 18.02 7.09
C ASN A 36 -5.57 17.23 6.63
N PHE A 37 -5.43 15.91 6.46
CA PHE A 37 -6.51 15.03 6.04
C PHE A 37 -7.65 15.04 7.07
N ILE A 38 -7.34 14.85 8.35
CA ILE A 38 -8.33 14.79 9.42
C ILE A 38 -9.03 16.14 9.57
N LYS A 39 -8.28 17.24 9.50
CA LYS A 39 -8.86 18.59 9.54
C LYS A 39 -9.85 18.80 8.39
N ALA A 40 -9.45 18.53 7.15
CA ALA A 40 -10.32 18.67 5.99
C ALA A 40 -11.54 17.73 6.06
N PHE A 41 -11.34 16.49 6.54
CA PHE A 41 -12.41 15.53 6.75
C PHE A 41 -13.44 16.05 7.76
N TYR A 42 -12.98 16.57 8.92
CA TYR A 42 -13.86 17.11 9.94
C TYR A 42 -14.61 18.36 9.48
N GLU A 43 -13.96 19.23 8.70
CA GLU A 43 -14.58 20.42 8.14
C GLU A 43 -15.66 20.10 7.11
N LYS A 44 -15.50 19.04 6.30
CA LYS A 44 -16.38 18.74 5.17
C LYS A 44 -17.43 17.66 5.45
N LEU A 45 -17.06 16.62 6.18
CA LEU A 45 -17.89 15.43 6.42
C LEU A 45 -18.41 15.36 7.85
N GLY A 46 -17.76 16.07 8.78
CA GLY A 46 -18.15 16.13 10.18
C GLY A 46 -17.33 15.19 11.06
N LYS A 47 -17.08 15.66 12.28
CA LYS A 47 -16.22 15.01 13.27
C LYS A 47 -16.73 13.65 13.76
N CYS A 48 -18.05 13.50 13.87
CA CYS A 48 -18.69 12.33 14.49
C CYS A 48 -18.34 10.99 13.82
N TYR A 49 -17.99 11.00 12.53
CA TYR A 49 -17.63 9.79 11.79
C TYR A 49 -16.26 9.23 12.15
N MET A 50 -15.25 10.09 12.38
CA MET A 50 -13.87 9.64 12.54
C MET A 50 -13.27 9.91 13.92
N GLU A 51 -13.91 10.67 14.81
CA GLU A 51 -13.39 10.97 16.16
C GLU A 51 -13.02 9.71 16.96
N LYS A 52 -13.87 8.69 16.95
CA LYS A 52 -13.64 7.43 17.68
C LYS A 52 -12.51 6.60 17.10
N HIS A 53 -12.13 6.84 15.84
CA HIS A 53 -11.18 6.04 15.09
C HIS A 53 -9.95 6.85 14.65
N GLU A 54 -9.82 8.09 15.11
CA GLU A 54 -8.80 9.03 14.64
C GLU A 54 -7.39 8.48 14.83
N ALA A 55 -7.09 7.94 16.02
CA ALA A 55 -5.80 7.33 16.33
C ALA A 55 -5.47 6.17 15.38
N GLY A 56 -6.47 5.34 15.06
CA GLY A 56 -6.33 4.23 14.10
C GLY A 56 -6.05 4.74 12.69
N LEU A 57 -6.79 5.75 12.24
CA LEU A 57 -6.58 6.38 10.93
C LEU A 57 -5.18 7.00 10.81
N ARG A 58 -4.72 7.74 11.84
CA ARG A 58 -3.36 8.30 11.88
C ARG A 58 -2.30 7.22 11.76
N SER A 59 -2.43 6.17 12.56
CA SER A 59 -1.52 5.02 12.54
C SER A 59 -1.51 4.33 11.17
N PHE A 60 -2.68 4.17 10.55
CA PHE A 60 -2.83 3.59 9.22
C PHE A 60 -2.14 4.44 8.14
N LEU A 61 -2.46 5.73 8.03
CA LEU A 61 -1.85 6.63 7.04
C LEU A 61 -0.34 6.77 7.25
N CYS A 62 0.12 6.77 8.50
CA CYS A 62 1.55 6.74 8.82
C CYS A 62 2.23 5.47 8.27
N SER A 63 1.60 4.31 8.48
CA SER A 63 2.11 3.02 7.97
C SER A 63 2.15 2.99 6.45
N VAL A 64 1.11 3.50 5.78
CA VAL A 64 1.08 3.63 4.32
C VAL A 64 2.27 4.47 3.84
N ARG A 65 2.46 5.69 4.37
CA ARG A 65 3.58 6.56 3.98
C ARG A 65 4.94 5.93 4.23
N LYS A 66 5.06 5.12 5.28
CA LYS A 66 6.32 4.46 5.64
C LYS A 66 6.70 3.35 4.66
N PHE A 67 5.73 2.54 4.23
CA PHE A 67 6.03 1.30 3.51
C PHE A 67 5.71 1.38 2.01
N LEU A 68 4.57 1.95 1.65
CA LEU A 68 4.04 1.87 0.28
C LEU A 68 4.94 2.51 -0.79
N PRO A 69 5.58 3.68 -0.55
CA PRO A 69 6.45 4.31 -1.55
C PRO A 69 7.62 3.41 -1.99
N SER A 70 8.17 2.61 -1.06
CA SER A 70 9.29 1.73 -1.37
C SER A 70 8.89 0.59 -2.32
N TYR A 71 7.69 0.04 -2.15
CA TYR A 71 7.15 -1.00 -3.03
C TYR A 71 6.77 -0.44 -4.41
N LEU A 72 6.20 0.78 -4.46
CA LEU A 72 5.85 1.43 -5.72
C LEU A 72 7.11 1.82 -6.51
N ALA A 73 8.15 2.32 -5.84
CA ALA A 73 9.44 2.58 -6.48
C ALA A 73 10.06 1.30 -7.07
N ALA A 74 10.03 0.19 -6.33
CA ALA A 74 10.52 -1.11 -6.83
C ALA A 74 9.72 -1.60 -8.06
N LEU A 75 8.40 -1.36 -8.07
CA LEU A 75 7.55 -1.69 -9.21
C LEU A 75 7.89 -0.83 -10.44
N ASP A 76 8.16 0.46 -10.25
CA ASP A 76 8.59 1.37 -11.32
C ASP A 76 9.96 0.98 -11.88
N GLU A 77 10.91 0.58 -11.03
CA GLU A 77 12.20 0.04 -11.43
C GLU A 77 12.05 -1.26 -12.24
N ALA A 78 11.20 -2.18 -11.78
CA ALA A 78 10.92 -3.41 -12.52
C ALA A 78 10.35 -3.12 -13.91
N ARG A 79 9.39 -2.18 -14.02
CA ARG A 79 8.83 -1.77 -15.32
C ARG A 79 9.90 -1.20 -16.25
N LYS A 80 10.80 -0.36 -15.74
CA LYS A 80 11.93 0.17 -16.51
C LYS A 80 12.85 -0.94 -16.99
N ALA A 81 13.17 -1.91 -16.14
CA ALA A 81 13.99 -3.06 -16.50
C ALA A 81 13.35 -3.90 -17.60
N PHE A 82 12.04 -4.18 -17.53
CA PHE A 82 11.34 -4.91 -18.58
C PHE A 82 11.32 -4.18 -19.92
N LEU A 83 11.16 -2.85 -19.90
CA LEU A 83 11.15 -2.02 -21.11
C LEU A 83 12.55 -1.80 -21.70
N SER A 84 13.60 -1.84 -20.88
CA SER A 84 14.99 -1.67 -21.32
C SER A 84 15.65 -2.97 -21.82
N LEU A 85 14.97 -4.12 -21.71
CA LEU A 85 15.43 -5.35 -22.32
C LEU A 85 15.39 -5.20 -23.86
N PRO A 86 16.55 -5.27 -24.56
CA PRO A 86 16.55 -5.33 -26.01
C PRO A 86 15.70 -6.53 -26.43
N GLY A 87 14.74 -6.29 -27.31
CA GLY A 87 13.69 -7.24 -27.62
C GLY A 87 14.23 -8.64 -27.88
N ARG A 88 13.57 -9.64 -27.28
CA ARG A 88 13.46 -10.97 -27.89
C ARG A 88 12.59 -10.88 -29.15
N VAL A 89 12.99 -10.05 -30.11
CA VAL A 89 12.50 -10.08 -31.48
C VAL A 89 13.35 -11.15 -32.16
N GLY A 90 12.82 -12.37 -32.19
CA GLY A 90 13.45 -13.51 -32.84
C GLY A 90 13.71 -14.64 -31.86
N LEU A 91 12.85 -15.66 -31.89
CA LEU A 91 13.17 -17.10 -31.81
C LEU A 91 11.84 -17.88 -31.75
N TYR A 92 11.03 -17.74 -32.80
CA TYR A 92 10.21 -18.86 -33.28
C TYR A 92 10.58 -19.04 -34.75
N LYS A 93 11.63 -19.83 -35.01
CA LYS A 93 11.75 -20.49 -36.30
C LYS A 93 10.68 -21.59 -36.26
N GLY A 94 9.53 -21.34 -36.89
CA GLY A 94 8.60 -22.42 -37.21
C GLY A 94 9.36 -23.53 -37.94
N PRO A 95 8.96 -24.80 -37.78
CA PRO A 95 9.71 -25.91 -38.34
C PRO A 95 9.87 -25.71 -39.85
N GLU A 96 11.13 -25.68 -40.30
CA GLU A 96 11.48 -25.62 -41.72
C GLU A 96 10.95 -26.90 -42.38
N THR A 97 9.83 -26.79 -43.09
CA THR A 97 9.38 -27.86 -43.97
C THR A 97 10.24 -27.84 -45.23
N LYS A 98 11.08 -28.87 -45.39
CA LYS A 98 11.73 -29.25 -46.64
C LYS A 98 11.77 -30.78 -46.76
N PRO A 99 11.82 -31.34 -47.97
CA PRO A 99 11.28 -30.87 -49.26
C PRO A 99 9.98 -31.58 -49.65
#